data_AF-A0A382Y4H6-F1
#
_entry.id   AF-A0A382Y4H6-F1
#
_cell.length_a   1.000
_cell.length_b   1.000
_cell.length_c   1.000
_cell.angle_alpha   90.00
_cell.angle_beta   90.00
_cell.angle_gamma   90.00
#
_symmetry.space_group_name_H-M   'P 1'
#
loop_
_entity.id
_entity.type
_entity.pdbx_description
1 polymer ?
#
loop_
_entity_poly.entity_id
_entity_poly.type
_entity_poly.pdbx_seq_one_letter_code
_entity_poly.pdbx_strand_id
1 'polypeptide(L)'
;MSAPLPHDSALLDWSELSEEEQVLFIEGCELFDQAEFWHAHESWEDLWKGLKPRECRAEIDAVQGMIQCAALLYNYERGKVRGVVNMASKLIRRLDGVEHGIWGVDIARLRVGLTPFIRDAAANNPEWSLPADSVKLIGGWKSA
;
A
#
# COMPACT_ATOMS: atom_id res chain seq x y z
N MET A 1 19.94 4.85 -12.39
CA MET A 1 19.17 5.79 -11.56
C MET A 1 19.34 5.35 -10.13
N SER A 2 19.48 6.26 -9.16
CA SER A 2 19.51 5.89 -7.74
C SER A 2 18.14 5.35 -7.32
N ALA A 3 18.10 4.32 -6.47
CA ALA A 3 16.84 3.72 -6.01
C ALA A 3 15.95 4.76 -5.31
N PRO A 4 14.62 4.74 -5.52
CA PRO A 4 13.71 5.66 -4.84
C PRO A 4 13.76 5.42 -3.32
N LEU A 5 13.84 6.50 -2.54
CA LEU A 5 13.80 6.44 -1.07
C LEU A 5 12.43 6.89 -0.52
N PRO A 6 11.98 6.33 0.62
CA PRO A 6 12.65 5.32 1.44
C PRO A 6 12.61 3.91 0.83
N HIS A 7 13.67 3.13 1.12
CA HIS A 7 13.80 1.74 0.72
C HIS A 7 14.69 0.98 1.71
N ASP A 8 14.21 -0.14 2.23
CA ASP A 8 15.03 -1.02 3.08
C ASP A 8 16.03 -1.78 2.24
N SER A 9 17.32 -1.68 2.57
CA SER A 9 18.43 -2.25 1.79
C SER A 9 18.45 -3.78 1.71
N ALA A 10 17.61 -4.46 2.49
CA ALA A 10 17.46 -5.91 2.48
C ALA A 10 16.40 -6.40 1.47
N LEU A 11 15.65 -5.48 0.86
CA LEU A 11 14.65 -5.77 -0.16
C LEU A 11 15.27 -5.69 -1.56
N LEU A 12 14.57 -6.27 -2.55
CA LEU A 12 14.93 -6.18 -3.96
C LEU A 12 15.13 -4.73 -4.39
N ASP A 13 16.26 -4.46 -5.06
CA ASP A 13 16.50 -3.14 -5.62
C ASP A 13 15.46 -2.83 -6.71
N TRP A 14 15.16 -1.54 -6.92
CA TRP A 14 14.26 -1.10 -7.98
C TRP A 14 14.65 -1.64 -9.37
N SER A 15 15.95 -1.75 -9.64
CA SER A 15 16.47 -2.28 -10.91
C SER A 15 16.26 -3.78 -11.11
N GLU A 16 15.83 -4.52 -10.09
CA GLU A 16 15.48 -5.95 -10.20
C GLU A 16 14.03 -6.20 -10.62
N LEU A 17 13.20 -5.15 -10.63
CA LEU A 17 11.86 -5.20 -11.22
C LEU A 17 11.94 -5.09 -12.74
N SER A 18 11.11 -5.87 -13.45
CA SER A 18 10.93 -5.67 -14.89
C SER A 18 10.30 -4.30 -15.17
N GLU A 19 10.38 -3.84 -16.42
CA GLU A 19 9.74 -2.58 -16.82
C GLU A 19 8.23 -2.63 -16.56
N GLU A 20 7.57 -3.76 -16.81
CA GLU A 20 6.14 -3.93 -16.53
C GLU A 20 5.83 -3.87 -15.03
N GLU A 21 6.67 -4.47 -14.18
CA GLU A 21 6.50 -4.42 -12.72
C GLU A 21 6.69 -3.01 -12.17
N GLN A 22 7.67 -2.28 -12.69
CA GLN A 22 7.89 -0.87 -12.35
C GLN A 22 6.69 -0.01 -12.75
N VAL A 23 6.13 -0.23 -13.94
CA VAL A 23 4.93 0.48 -14.43
C VAL A 23 3.74 0.20 -13.53
N LEU A 24 3.45 -1.07 -13.21
CA LEU A 24 2.33 -1.44 -12.34
C LEU A 24 2.48 -0.86 -10.93
N PHE A 25 3.71 -0.81 -10.40
CA PHE A 25 3.98 -0.19 -9.11
C PHE A 25 3.68 1.31 -9.12
N ILE A 26 4.22 2.03 -10.11
CA ILE A 26 4.04 3.49 -10.26
C ILE A 26 2.56 3.82 -10.48
N GLU A 27 1.90 3.12 -11.40
CA GLU A 27 0.48 3.32 -11.69
C GLU A 27 -0.37 3.16 -10.42
N GLY A 28 -0.15 2.09 -9.65
CA GLY A 28 -0.87 1.89 -8.39
C GLY A 28 -0.60 3.00 -7.37
N CYS A 29 0.62 3.54 -7.32
CA CYS A 29 0.94 4.68 -6.44
C CYS A 29 0.23 5.97 -6.89
N GLU A 30 0.20 6.26 -8.19
CA GLU A 30 -0.47 7.44 -8.74
C GLU A 30 -1.98 7.39 -8.54
N LEU A 31 -2.59 6.22 -8.76
CA LEU A 31 -4.01 5.96 -8.52
C LEU A 31 -4.36 6.10 -7.03
N PHE A 32 -3.51 5.57 -6.14
CA PHE A 32 -3.71 5.70 -4.70
C PHE A 32 -3.68 7.17 -4.26
N ASP A 33 -2.71 7.95 -4.76
CA ASP A 33 -2.63 9.38 -4.49
C ASP A 33 -3.82 10.17 -5.06
N GLN A 34 -4.54 9.63 -6.04
CA GLN A 34 -5.78 10.20 -6.59
C GLN A 34 -7.04 9.70 -5.87
N ALA A 35 -6.90 8.90 -4.81
CA ALA A 35 -7.99 8.20 -4.10
C ALA A 35 -8.77 7.20 -4.98
N GLU A 36 -8.20 6.78 -6.10
CA GLU A 36 -8.72 5.70 -6.96
C GLU A 36 -8.32 4.34 -6.38
N PHE A 37 -8.70 4.08 -5.12
CA PHE A 37 -8.17 2.96 -4.32
C PHE A 37 -8.46 1.59 -4.93
N TRP A 38 -9.59 1.41 -5.60
CA TRP A 38 -9.90 0.16 -6.29
C TRP A 38 -8.94 -0.08 -7.47
N HIS A 39 -8.70 0.94 -8.29
CA HIS A 39 -7.79 0.84 -9.42
C HIS A 39 -6.34 0.64 -8.95
N ALA A 40 -5.93 1.35 -7.89
CA ALA A 40 -4.63 1.13 -7.25
C ALA A 40 -4.45 -0.32 -6.76
N HIS A 41 -5.50 -0.89 -6.17
CA HIS A 41 -5.54 -2.30 -5.78
C HIS A 41 -5.34 -3.22 -7.00
N GLU A 42 -6.00 -2.96 -8.12
CA GLU A 42 -5.89 -3.78 -9.33
C GLU A 42 -4.47 -3.76 -9.91
N SER A 43 -3.86 -2.58 -10.08
CA SER A 43 -2.47 -2.46 -10.58
C SER A 43 -1.49 -3.20 -9.67
N TRP A 44 -1.60 -3.03 -8.36
CA TRP A 44 -0.74 -3.75 -7.41
C TRP A 44 -1.05 -5.25 -7.33
N GLU A 45 -2.28 -5.69 -7.59
CA GLU A 45 -2.62 -7.13 -7.64
C GLU A 45 -1.90 -7.81 -8.80
N ASP A 46 -1.81 -7.16 -9.95
CA ASP A 46 -1.09 -7.69 -11.11
C ASP A 46 0.42 -7.71 -10.88
N LEU A 47 0.99 -6.68 -10.25
CA LEU A 47 2.38 -6.70 -9.76
C LEU A 47 2.61 -7.87 -8.80
N TRP A 48 1.75 -8.02 -7.80
CA TRP A 48 1.84 -9.09 -6.82
C TRP A 48 1.77 -10.48 -7.46
N LYS A 49 0.94 -10.66 -8.50
CA LYS A 49 0.89 -11.91 -9.28
C LYS A 49 2.21 -12.19 -9.99
N GLY A 50 2.87 -11.17 -10.54
CA GLY A 50 4.19 -11.29 -11.19
C GLY A 50 5.32 -11.65 -10.22
N LEU A 51 5.26 -11.15 -8.98
CA LEU A 51 6.27 -11.44 -7.96
C LEU A 51 6.15 -12.83 -7.34
N LYS A 52 4.93 -13.40 -7.26
CA LYS A 52 4.67 -14.70 -6.59
C LYS A 52 5.59 -15.87 -6.96
N PRO A 53 6.04 -16.05 -8.23
CA PRO A 53 6.95 -17.13 -8.60
C PRO A 53 8.39 -16.96 -8.13
N ARG A 54 8.78 -15.79 -7.61
CA ARG A 54 10.15 -15.44 -7.22
C ARG A 54 10.41 -15.79 -5.75
N GLU A 55 11.69 -15.90 -5.38
CA GLU A 55 12.14 -16.10 -3.99
C GLU A 55 12.26 -14.78 -3.20
N CYS A 56 11.27 -13.88 -3.34
CA CYS A 56 11.28 -12.52 -2.77
C CYS A 56 10.08 -12.30 -1.82
N ARG A 57 10.07 -13.04 -0.71
CA ARG A 57 8.88 -13.11 0.16
C ARG A 57 8.53 -11.78 0.83
N ALA A 58 9.53 -10.96 1.17
CA ALA A 58 9.31 -9.69 1.83
C ALA A 58 8.58 -8.70 0.92
N GLU A 59 8.93 -8.67 -0.36
CA GLU A 59 8.32 -7.83 -1.40
C GLU A 59 6.90 -8.30 -1.72
N ILE A 60 6.71 -9.61 -1.84
CA ILE A 60 5.38 -10.20 -2.04
C ILE A 60 4.45 -9.82 -0.87
N ASP A 61 4.93 -9.92 0.37
CA ASP A 61 4.15 -9.54 1.54
C ASP A 61 3.96 -8.01 1.62
N ALA A 62 4.96 -7.21 1.27
CA ALA A 62 4.89 -5.74 1.24
C ALA A 62 3.84 -5.23 0.23
N VAL A 63 3.90 -5.68 -1.02
CA VAL A 63 2.92 -5.34 -2.06
C VAL A 63 1.53 -5.82 -1.65
N GLN A 64 1.42 -7.03 -1.08
CA GLN A 64 0.13 -7.49 -0.55
C GLN A 64 -0.39 -6.62 0.60
N GLY A 65 0.50 -6.07 1.42
CA GLY A 65 0.16 -5.08 2.43
C GLY A 65 -0.39 -3.79 1.81
N MET A 66 0.23 -3.27 0.76
CA MET A 66 -0.23 -2.08 0.02
C MET A 66 -1.61 -2.30 -0.63
N ILE A 67 -1.83 -3.46 -1.26
CA ILE A 67 -3.14 -3.89 -1.77
C ILE A 67 -4.20 -3.85 -0.65
N GLN A 68 -3.86 -4.34 0.54
CA GLN A 68 -4.77 -4.33 1.68
C GLN A 68 -5.01 -2.92 2.24
N CYS A 69 -4.04 -2.00 2.14
CA CYS A 69 -4.22 -0.59 2.48
C CYS A 69 -5.23 0.08 1.55
N ALA A 70 -5.09 -0.12 0.23
CA ALA A 70 -6.04 0.39 -0.76
C ALA A 70 -7.45 -0.20 -0.54
N ALA A 71 -7.55 -1.52 -0.35
CA ALA A 71 -8.82 -2.18 -0.05
C ALA A 71 -9.45 -1.68 1.27
N LEU A 72 -8.64 -1.33 2.27
CA LEU A 72 -9.11 -0.78 3.54
C LEU A 72 -9.80 0.57 3.30
N LEU A 73 -9.13 1.51 2.62
CA LEU A 73 -9.67 2.84 2.35
C LEU A 73 -10.91 2.76 1.45
N TYR A 74 -10.88 1.92 0.41
CA TYR A 74 -12.05 1.65 -0.43
C TYR A 74 -13.27 1.12 0.37
N ASN A 75 -13.03 0.24 1.36
CA ASN A 75 -14.11 -0.23 2.24
C ASN A 75 -14.58 0.84 3.23
N TYR A 76 -13.68 1.73 3.65
CA TYR A 76 -14.01 2.84 4.54
C TYR A 76 -14.96 3.83 3.85
N GLU A 77 -14.68 4.24 2.61
CA GLU A 77 -15.57 5.13 1.82
C GLU A 77 -16.98 4.55 1.62
N ARG A 78 -17.11 3.23 1.73
CA ARG A 78 -18.38 2.49 1.57
C ARG A 78 -19.05 2.14 2.90
N GLY A 79 -18.51 2.60 4.03
CA GLY A 79 -19.04 2.33 5.36
C GLY A 79 -19.01 0.86 5.77
N LYS A 80 -18.03 0.08 5.28
CA LYS A 80 -17.98 -1.38 5.48
C LYS A 80 -17.04 -1.76 6.64
N VAL A 81 -17.55 -1.72 7.87
CA VAL A 81 -16.82 -2.12 9.10
C VAL A 81 -16.05 -3.43 8.94
N ARG A 82 -16.74 -4.50 8.53
CA ARG A 82 -16.12 -5.82 8.35
C ARG A 82 -14.98 -5.80 7.34
N GLY A 83 -15.08 -4.99 6.29
CA GLY A 83 -14.03 -4.83 5.29
C GLY A 83 -12.80 -4.17 5.89
N VAL A 84 -12.98 -3.02 6.53
CA VAL A 84 -11.90 -2.23 7.16
C VAL A 84 -11.16 -3.06 8.23
N VAL A 85 -11.89 -3.65 9.18
CA VAL A 85 -11.29 -4.41 10.30
C VAL A 85 -10.56 -5.65 9.80
N ASN A 86 -11.11 -6.36 8.81
CA ASN A 86 -10.45 -7.53 8.24
C ASN A 86 -9.15 -7.17 7.52
N MET A 87 -9.12 -6.05 6.77
CA MET A 87 -7.90 -5.60 6.10
C MET A 87 -6.86 -5.11 7.10
N ALA A 88 -7.27 -4.32 8.10
CA ALA A 88 -6.40 -3.84 9.17
C ALA A 88 -5.66 -4.99 9.88
N SER A 89 -6.37 -6.06 10.25
CA SER A 89 -5.76 -7.21 10.92
C SER A 89 -4.75 -7.99 10.06
N LYS A 90 -4.87 -7.92 8.74
CA LYS A 90 -3.99 -8.63 7.80
C LYS A 90 -2.78 -7.78 7.43
N LEU A 91 -2.98 -6.49 7.13
CA LEU A 91 -1.91 -5.62 6.63
C LEU A 91 -0.81 -5.41 7.66
N ILE A 92 -1.15 -5.42 8.96
CA ILE A 92 -0.15 -5.31 10.05
C ILE A 92 0.88 -6.42 9.94
N ARG A 93 0.45 -7.67 9.70
CA ARG A 93 1.34 -8.83 9.56
C ARG A 93 2.11 -8.83 8.25
N ARG A 94 1.52 -8.27 7.18
CA ARG A 94 2.11 -8.26 5.84
C ARG A 94 3.23 -7.26 5.72
N LEU A 95 3.05 -6.09 6.32
CA LEU A 95 4.05 -5.05 6.26
C LEU A 95 5.20 -5.27 7.27
N ASP A 96 5.07 -6.20 8.23
CA ASP A 96 6.00 -6.40 9.37
C ASP A 96 7.47 -6.58 8.96
N GLY A 97 7.72 -7.13 7.77
CA GLY A 97 9.07 -7.28 7.19
C GLY A 97 9.65 -6.02 6.53
N VAL A 98 8.92 -4.90 6.55
CA VAL A 98 9.34 -3.60 6.00
C VAL A 98 9.38 -2.58 7.13
N GLU A 99 10.58 -2.11 7.44
CA GLU A 99 10.88 -1.14 8.50
C GLU A 99 10.59 0.29 8.04
N HIS A 100 11.18 0.71 6.91
CA HIS A 100 11.04 2.08 6.40
C HIS A 100 10.11 2.12 5.18
N GLY A 101 10.49 1.42 4.11
CA GLY A 101 9.82 1.56 2.84
C GLY A 101 10.28 0.60 1.78
N ILE A 102 9.53 0.58 0.68
CA ILE A 102 9.80 -0.24 -0.50
C ILE A 102 9.66 0.62 -1.74
N TRP A 103 10.71 0.63 -2.57
CA TRP A 103 10.74 1.33 -3.86
C TRP A 103 10.24 2.79 -3.80
N GLY A 104 10.64 3.49 -2.73
CA GLY A 104 10.31 4.89 -2.54
C GLY A 104 9.01 5.14 -1.80
N VAL A 105 8.21 4.11 -1.44
CA VAL A 105 7.00 4.30 -0.63
C VAL A 105 7.34 4.19 0.85
N ASP A 106 7.06 5.26 1.60
CA ASP A 106 7.15 5.27 3.07
C ASP A 106 6.02 4.45 3.71
N ILE A 107 6.31 3.16 3.94
CA ILE A 107 5.39 2.19 4.52
C ILE A 107 5.12 2.50 5.99
N ALA A 108 6.13 2.97 6.74
CA ALA A 108 5.96 3.35 8.14
C ALA A 108 4.92 4.47 8.27
N ARG A 109 5.04 5.52 7.45
CA ARG A 109 4.08 6.62 7.42
C ARG A 109 2.70 6.19 6.93
N LEU A 110 2.63 5.32 5.91
CA LEU A 110 1.36 4.80 5.42
C LEU A 110 0.56 4.12 6.56
N ARG A 111 1.21 3.27 7.36
CA ARG A 111 0.56 2.62 8.52
C ARG A 111 0.01 3.63 9.53
N VAL A 112 0.76 4.69 9.81
CA VAL A 112 0.31 5.77 10.71
C VAL A 112 -0.92 6.47 10.12
N GLY A 113 -0.88 6.78 8.81
CA GLY A 113 -1.98 7.43 8.09
C GLY A 113 -3.30 6.64 8.11
N LEU A 114 -3.25 5.31 8.17
CA LEU A 114 -4.46 4.46 8.23
C LEU A 114 -5.08 4.39 9.62
N THR A 115 -4.34 4.76 10.67
CA THR A 115 -4.78 4.60 12.06
C THR A 115 -6.12 5.29 12.37
N PRO A 116 -6.39 6.54 11.92
CA PRO A 116 -7.68 7.20 12.14
C PRO A 116 -8.87 6.43 11.55
N PHE A 117 -8.72 5.91 10.32
CA PHE A 117 -9.77 5.16 9.61
C PHE A 117 -10.09 3.84 10.29
N ILE A 118 -9.06 3.14 10.77
CA ILE A 118 -9.22 1.89 11.54
C ILE A 118 -9.95 2.17 12.85
N ARG A 119 -9.60 3.26 13.54
CA ARG A 119 -10.22 3.64 14.82
C ARG A 119 -11.69 4.01 14.66
N ASP A 120 -12.02 4.81 13.66
CA ASP A 120 -13.40 5.20 13.39
C ASP A 120 -14.25 3.96 13.06
N ALA A 121 -13.79 3.11 12.13
CA ALA A 121 -14.52 1.89 11.76
C ALA A 121 -14.70 0.89 12.91
N ALA A 122 -13.80 0.90 13.91
CA ALA A 122 -13.88 0.05 15.10
C ALA A 122 -14.74 0.64 16.23
N ALA A 123 -15.21 1.89 16.11
CA ALA A 123 -16.07 2.52 17.10
C ALA A 123 -17.46 1.86 17.15
N ASN A 124 -18.15 2.00 18.29
CA ASN A 124 -19.53 1.53 18.43
C ASN A 124 -20.49 2.25 17.47
N ASN A 125 -20.16 3.49 17.10
CA ASN A 125 -20.90 4.30 16.15
C ASN A 125 -19.92 5.04 15.22
N PRO A 126 -19.42 4.40 14.16
CA PRO A 126 -18.48 5.02 13.23
C PRO A 126 -19.11 6.20 12.48
N GLU A 127 -18.35 7.27 12.29
CA GLU A 127 -18.84 8.49 11.63
C GLU A 127 -18.66 8.45 10.10
N TRP A 128 -17.67 7.72 9.60
CA TRP A 128 -17.34 7.66 8.16
C TRP A 128 -17.08 9.02 7.52
N SER A 129 -16.64 10.00 8.31
CA SER A 129 -16.47 11.40 7.92
C SER A 129 -15.02 11.74 7.55
N LEU A 130 -14.08 10.82 7.75
CA LEU A 130 -12.67 11.06 7.48
C LEU A 130 -12.40 11.08 5.96
N PRO A 131 -11.70 12.10 5.45
CA PRO A 131 -11.37 12.20 4.02
C PRO A 131 -10.30 11.17 3.66
N ALA A 132 -10.66 10.08 3.00
CA ALA A 132 -9.72 8.99 2.66
C ALA A 132 -8.58 9.47 1.75
N ASP A 133 -8.85 10.46 0.89
CA ASP A 133 -7.87 11.14 0.05
C ASP A 133 -6.80 11.92 0.84
N SER A 134 -6.98 12.15 2.14
CA SER A 134 -5.93 12.71 3.01
C SER A 134 -4.77 11.75 3.25
N VAL A 135 -4.96 10.44 3.01
CA VAL A 135 -3.88 9.46 3.03
C VAL A 135 -3.16 9.52 1.68
N LYS A 136 -2.03 10.23 1.65
CA LYS A 136 -1.14 10.25 0.49
C LYS A 136 0.10 9.39 0.75
N LEU A 137 0.58 8.75 -0.30
CA LEU A 137 1.89 8.12 -0.25
C LEU A 137 2.95 9.24 -0.21
N ILE A 138 4.07 9.00 0.49
CA ILE A 138 5.23 9.89 0.44
C ILE A 138 6.45 9.14 -0.07
N GLY A 139 7.12 9.72 -1.08
CA GLY A 139 8.48 9.37 -1.48
C GLY A 139 8.75 9.38 -3.00
N GLY A 140 9.88 8.78 -3.37
CA GLY A 140 10.61 9.11 -4.60
C GLY A 140 10.22 8.39 -5.89
N TRP A 141 9.11 7.64 -5.94
CA TRP A 141 8.66 6.94 -7.17
C TRP A 141 8.11 7.90 -8.22
N LYS A 142 7.80 9.16 -7.83
CA LYS A 142 7.41 10.21 -8.76
C LYS A 142 8.64 10.51 -9.62
N SER A 143 8.58 10.10 -10.89
CA SER A 143 9.53 10.52 -11.91
C SER A 143 9.82 12.02 -11.75
N ALA A 144 11.10 12.37 -11.71
CA ALA A 144 11.54 13.76 -11.74
C ALA A 144 11.00 14.49 -12.98
#